data_AF-Q5LK68-F1
#
_entry.id   AF-Q5LK68-F1
#
_cell.length_a   1.000
_cell.length_b   1.000
_cell.length_c   1.000
_cell.angle_alpha   90.00
_cell.angle_beta   90.00
_cell.angle_gamma   90.00
#
_symmetry.space_group_name_H-M   'P 1'
#
loop_
_entity.id
_entity.type
_entity.pdbx_description
1 polymer ?
#
loop_
_entity_poly.entity_id
_entity_poly.type
_entity_poly.pdbx_seq_one_letter_code
_entity_poly.pdbx_strand_id
1 'polypeptide(L)'
;MEIDWTIILSIGGAFGAASTAQYVSHHLTGKREDRKYKKEKYQKFYSPLVFKIIKYIEAEGSKISEINRSLNPDPDLIFASIIASVEENIQYANSDFIRIYEETKTLEMILNSDDDDNERRDFIDFRKFDSYLNAFEQFLTDYLIISKDLRVLSSKLEGEVKQSIAIIKLYKLFYKYCFWDIAKILFAFGKFIVHPVNTSNIDIFIKNIDDVEEITDSNFKPYEQTGDKIHNDCFDELFVLLQKITEIRPNVFNGTKYSIKAALEGDIIFMNWRMGTRINMSRIEDFNI
;
A
#
# COMPACT_ATOMS: atom_id res chain seq x y z
N MET A 1 2.41 -72.47 -21.93
CA MET A 1 3.08 -71.24 -22.40
C MET A 1 3.52 -70.52 -21.14
N GLU A 2 4.77 -70.72 -20.72
CA GLU A 2 5.33 -70.06 -19.54
C GLU A 2 5.55 -68.60 -19.89
N ILE A 3 4.90 -67.71 -19.13
CA ILE A 3 5.10 -66.28 -19.27
C ILE A 3 6.49 -65.95 -18.71
N ASP A 4 7.36 -65.44 -19.58
CA ASP A 4 8.71 -65.04 -19.20
C ASP A 4 8.64 -63.76 -18.35
N TRP A 5 8.59 -63.97 -17.03
CA TRP A 5 8.57 -62.93 -16.01
C TRP A 5 9.72 -61.94 -16.14
N THR A 6 10.85 -62.36 -16.71
CA THR A 6 12.03 -61.53 -16.95
C THR A 6 11.75 -60.44 -17.99
N ILE A 7 10.99 -60.78 -19.03
CA ILE A 7 10.56 -59.85 -20.08
C ILE A 7 9.54 -58.86 -19.51
N ILE A 8 8.57 -59.34 -18.72
CA ILE A 8 7.57 -58.47 -18.07
C ILE A 8 8.22 -57.50 -17.09
N LEU A 9 9.19 -57.96 -16.29
CA LEU A 9 9.93 -57.09 -15.36
C LEU A 9 10.83 -56.09 -16.09
N SER A 10 11.46 -56.47 -17.20
CA SER A 10 12.30 -55.58 -17.99
C SER A 10 11.48 -54.49 -18.68
N ILE A 11 10.34 -54.87 -19.28
CA ILE A 11 9.41 -53.91 -19.91
C ILE A 11 8.78 -53.01 -18.84
N GLY A 12 8.29 -53.58 -17.74
CA GLY A 12 7.70 -52.82 -16.64
C GLY A 12 8.71 -51.86 -15.98
N GLY A 13 9.96 -52.30 -15.80
CA GLY A 13 11.05 -51.47 -15.27
C GLY A 13 11.43 -50.33 -16.22
N ALA A 14 11.55 -50.60 -17.52
CA ALA A 14 11.86 -49.58 -18.53
C ALA A 14 10.74 -48.54 -18.67
N PHE A 15 9.47 -48.97 -18.70
CA PHE A 15 8.33 -48.06 -18.72
C PHE A 15 8.21 -47.26 -17.42
N GLY A 16 8.39 -47.89 -16.25
CA GLY A 16 8.37 -47.20 -14.97
C GLY A 16 9.46 -46.13 -14.85
N ALA A 17 10.68 -46.44 -15.31
CA ALA A 17 11.78 -45.48 -15.35
C ALA A 17 11.50 -44.33 -16.33
N ALA A 18 10.98 -44.62 -17.53
CA ALA A 18 10.64 -43.61 -18.53
C ALA A 18 9.51 -42.68 -18.06
N SER A 19 8.44 -43.22 -17.48
CA SER A 19 7.34 -42.43 -16.92
C SER A 19 7.79 -41.53 -15.77
N THR A 20 8.65 -42.06 -14.88
CA THR A 20 9.22 -41.27 -13.78
C THR A 20 10.13 -40.16 -14.32
N ALA A 21 10.99 -40.45 -15.29
CA ALA A 21 11.86 -39.47 -15.93
C ALA A 21 11.07 -38.38 -16.66
N GLN A 22 9.99 -38.72 -17.36
CA GLN A 22 9.11 -37.75 -18.01
C GLN A 22 8.38 -36.87 -17.00
N TYR A 23 7.83 -37.45 -15.93
CA TYR A 23 7.19 -36.70 -14.85
C TYR A 23 8.16 -35.72 -14.18
N VAL A 24 9.36 -36.19 -13.82
CA VAL A 24 10.40 -35.36 -13.22
C VAL A 24 10.86 -34.27 -14.21
N SER A 25 11.02 -34.59 -15.49
CA SER A 25 11.41 -33.62 -16.53
C SER A 25 10.37 -32.53 -16.72
N HIS A 26 9.08 -32.88 -16.75
CA HIS A 26 7.99 -31.91 -16.86
C HIS A 26 7.91 -31.01 -15.62
N HIS A 27 8.03 -31.60 -14.43
CA HIS A 27 8.04 -30.85 -13.18
C HIS A 27 9.22 -29.88 -13.07
N LEU A 28 10.42 -30.31 -13.49
CA LEU A 28 11.61 -29.47 -13.51
C LEU A 28 11.53 -28.38 -14.57
N THR A 29 10.94 -28.67 -15.75
CA THR A 29 10.72 -27.70 -16.82
C THR A 29 9.74 -26.62 -16.37
N GLY A 30 8.60 -27.00 -15.78
CA GLY A 30 7.64 -26.04 -15.22
C GLY A 30 8.26 -25.12 -14.16
N LYS A 31 9.10 -25.67 -13.27
CA LYS A 31 9.85 -24.86 -12.29
C LYS A 31 10.84 -23.89 -12.92
N ARG A 32 11.48 -24.27 -14.04
CA ARG A 32 12.41 -23.39 -14.77
C ARG A 32 11.66 -22.27 -15.48
N GLU A 33 10.54 -22.58 -16.10
CA GLU A 33 9.68 -21.60 -16.78
C GLU A 33 9.10 -20.59 -15.79
N ASP A 34 8.56 -21.03 -14.65
CA ASP A 34 8.07 -20.13 -13.60
C ASP A 34 9.19 -19.20 -13.09
N ARG A 35 10.38 -19.75 -12.82
CA ARG A 35 11.52 -18.94 -12.38
C ARG A 35 11.97 -17.96 -13.47
N LYS A 36 11.91 -18.33 -14.74
CA LYS A 36 12.22 -17.45 -15.87
C LYS A 36 11.20 -16.31 -15.94
N TYR A 37 9.91 -16.64 -15.89
CA TYR A 37 8.82 -15.67 -15.88
C TYR A 37 8.95 -14.69 -14.70
N LYS A 38 9.19 -15.17 -13.48
CA LYS A 38 9.42 -14.31 -12.29
C LYS A 38 10.61 -13.36 -12.49
N LYS A 39 11.71 -13.82 -13.08
CA LYS A 39 12.87 -12.97 -13.38
C LYS A 39 12.54 -11.90 -14.41
N GLU A 40 11.85 -12.27 -15.49
CA GLU A 40 11.43 -11.31 -16.51
C GLU A 40 10.46 -10.28 -15.95
N LYS A 41 9.45 -10.72 -15.19
CA LYS A 41 8.51 -9.86 -14.47
C LYS A 41 9.25 -8.91 -13.53
N TYR A 42 10.23 -9.41 -12.78
CA TYR A 42 11.04 -8.58 -11.89
C TYR A 42 11.82 -7.50 -12.65
N GLN A 43 12.54 -7.89 -13.70
CA GLN A 43 13.42 -6.99 -14.45
C GLN A 43 12.64 -5.94 -15.24
N LYS A 44 11.54 -6.34 -15.88
CA LYS A 44 10.78 -5.48 -16.78
C LYS A 44 9.72 -4.64 -16.07
N PHE A 45 9.09 -5.17 -15.02
CA PHE A 45 7.98 -4.50 -14.35
C PHE A 45 8.39 -3.98 -12.97
N TYR A 46 8.77 -4.86 -12.04
CA TYR A 46 8.96 -4.47 -10.64
C TYR A 46 10.16 -3.54 -10.39
N SER A 47 11.33 -3.88 -10.91
CA SER A 47 12.56 -3.12 -10.70
C SER A 47 12.51 -1.66 -11.20
N PRO A 48 11.97 -1.35 -12.38
CA PRO A 48 11.86 0.05 -12.83
C PRO A 48 10.74 0.82 -12.12
N LEU A 49 9.65 0.16 -11.73
CA LEU A 49 8.49 0.82 -11.10
C LEU A 49 8.68 1.11 -9.61
N VAL A 50 9.37 0.25 -8.85
CA VAL A 50 9.49 0.40 -7.38
C VAL A 50 10.04 1.77 -6.97
N PHE A 51 11.09 2.24 -7.62
CA PHE A 51 11.69 3.54 -7.30
C PHE A 51 10.79 4.71 -7.71
N LYS A 52 10.01 4.57 -8.79
CA LYS A 52 9.07 5.61 -9.22
C LYS A 52 7.92 5.73 -8.21
N ILE A 53 7.39 4.61 -7.74
CA ILE A 53 6.32 4.58 -6.74
C ILE A 53 6.79 5.18 -5.41
N ILE A 54 7.97 4.78 -4.92
CA ILE A 54 8.55 5.37 -3.69
C ILE A 54 8.68 6.89 -3.85
N LYS A 55 9.24 7.37 -4.97
CA LYS A 55 9.36 8.80 -5.23
C LYS A 55 8.02 9.52 -5.35
N TYR A 56 7.01 8.89 -5.95
CA TYR A 56 5.66 9.45 -6.03
C TYR A 56 5.08 9.68 -4.63
N ILE A 57 5.17 8.67 -3.75
CA ILE A 57 4.70 8.78 -2.35
C ILE A 57 5.41 9.94 -1.62
N GLU A 58 6.73 10.06 -1.79
CA GLU A 58 7.50 11.16 -1.18
C GLU A 58 7.12 12.53 -1.74
N ALA A 59 6.90 12.62 -3.05
CA ALA A 59 6.53 13.85 -3.73
C ALA A 59 5.12 14.30 -3.33
N GLU A 60 4.16 13.38 -3.26
CA GLU A 60 2.80 13.66 -2.79
C GLU A 60 2.79 14.13 -1.33
N GLY A 61 3.55 13.47 -0.46
CA GLY A 61 3.67 13.91 0.93
C GLY A 61 4.25 15.34 1.05
N SER A 62 5.17 15.69 0.15
CA SER A 62 5.74 17.04 0.06
C SER A 62 4.77 18.07 -0.53
N LYS A 63 3.96 17.67 -1.52
CA LYS A 63 2.87 18.49 -2.10
C LYS A 63 1.85 18.83 -1.02
N ILE A 64 1.46 17.85 -0.18
CA ILE A 64 0.49 18.01 0.91
C ILE A 64 1.04 18.85 2.06
N SER A 65 2.28 18.60 2.52
CA SER A 65 2.91 19.37 3.62
C SER A 65 3.35 20.77 3.21
N GLU A 66 3.43 21.07 1.92
CA GLU A 66 4.05 22.28 1.36
C GLU A 66 5.55 22.44 1.70
N ILE A 67 6.14 21.43 2.35
CA ILE A 67 7.55 21.40 2.70
C ILE A 67 8.32 20.88 1.49
N ASN A 68 9.41 21.57 1.13
CA ASN A 68 10.29 21.18 0.04
C ASN A 68 9.61 21.02 -1.34
N ARG A 69 8.47 21.70 -1.58
CA ARG A 69 7.77 21.70 -2.90
C ARG A 69 8.68 22.03 -4.09
N SER A 70 9.70 22.86 -3.90
CA SER A 70 10.65 23.24 -4.96
C SER A 70 11.77 22.21 -5.19
N LEU A 71 11.98 21.27 -4.27
CA LEU A 71 13.07 20.29 -4.33
C LEU A 71 12.60 18.94 -4.87
N ASN A 72 11.31 18.62 -4.74
CA ASN A 72 10.73 17.39 -5.25
C ASN A 72 10.11 17.59 -6.64
N PRO A 73 10.22 16.61 -7.55
CA PRO A 73 9.54 16.67 -8.82
C PRO A 73 8.03 16.70 -8.60
N ASP A 74 7.32 17.29 -9.57
CA ASP A 74 5.85 17.26 -9.59
C ASP A 74 5.34 15.81 -9.51
N PRO A 75 4.52 15.45 -8.50
CA PRO A 75 3.93 14.12 -8.37
C PRO A 75 3.19 13.68 -9.63
N ASP A 76 2.54 14.60 -10.33
CA ASP A 76 1.73 14.30 -11.52
C ASP A 76 2.64 13.82 -12.67
N LEU A 77 3.83 14.40 -12.81
CA LEU A 77 4.84 13.96 -13.78
C LEU A 77 5.44 12.58 -13.41
N ILE A 78 5.63 12.31 -12.11
CA ILE A 78 6.10 10.99 -11.66
C ILE A 78 5.02 9.94 -11.94
N PHE A 79 3.76 10.26 -11.66
CA PHE A 79 2.63 9.37 -11.92
C PHE A 79 2.49 9.08 -13.42
N ALA A 80 2.57 10.10 -14.29
CA ALA A 80 2.60 9.89 -15.74
C ALA A 80 3.73 8.94 -16.16
N SER A 81 4.91 9.05 -15.52
CA SER A 81 6.03 8.12 -15.76
C SER A 81 5.78 6.70 -15.25
N ILE A 82 4.99 6.52 -14.18
CA ILE A 82 4.53 5.21 -13.70
C ILE A 82 3.60 4.59 -14.74
N ILE A 83 2.58 5.34 -15.20
CA ILE A 83 1.60 4.89 -16.20
C ILE A 83 2.29 4.50 -17.51
N ALA A 84 3.24 5.29 -18.00
CA ALA A 84 4.03 4.94 -19.18
C ALA A 84 4.80 3.62 -19.01
N SER A 85 5.42 3.38 -17.85
CA SER A 85 6.10 2.11 -17.58
C SER A 85 5.15 0.92 -17.46
N VAL A 86 3.93 1.14 -16.98
CA VAL A 86 2.87 0.13 -16.95
C VAL A 86 2.42 -0.19 -18.38
N GLU A 87 2.21 0.83 -19.23
CA GLU A 87 1.83 0.69 -20.63
C GLU A 87 2.82 -0.19 -21.41
N GLU A 88 4.12 0.11 -21.30
CA GLU A 88 5.19 -0.65 -21.96
C GLU A 88 5.26 -2.12 -21.51
N ASN A 89 4.76 -2.42 -20.31
CA ASN A 89 4.93 -3.72 -19.65
C ASN A 89 3.60 -4.31 -19.15
N ILE A 90 2.48 -3.94 -19.78
CA ILE A 90 1.13 -4.24 -19.28
C ILE A 90 0.86 -5.75 -19.15
N GLN A 91 1.50 -6.58 -19.98
CA GLN A 91 1.45 -8.05 -19.92
C GLN A 91 1.95 -8.64 -18.58
N TYR A 92 2.69 -7.85 -17.79
CA TYR A 92 3.20 -8.22 -16.47
C TYR A 92 2.44 -7.52 -15.32
N ALA A 93 1.54 -6.58 -15.65
CA ALA A 93 0.77 -5.84 -14.66
C ALA A 93 -0.31 -6.73 -14.01
N ASN A 94 -0.63 -6.43 -12.76
CA ASN A 94 -1.81 -7.01 -12.11
C ASN A 94 -3.08 -6.25 -12.52
N SER A 95 -4.24 -6.76 -12.12
CA SER A 95 -5.54 -6.15 -12.44
C SER A 95 -5.68 -4.71 -11.93
N ASP A 96 -5.10 -4.37 -10.78
CA ASP A 96 -5.20 -3.02 -10.21
C ASP A 96 -4.44 -2.00 -11.04
N PHE A 97 -3.22 -2.33 -11.49
CA PHE A 97 -2.46 -1.46 -12.39
C PHE A 97 -3.10 -1.35 -13.78
N ILE A 98 -3.71 -2.43 -14.28
CA ILE A 98 -4.48 -2.38 -15.54
C ILE A 98 -5.67 -1.42 -15.36
N ARG A 99 -6.42 -1.53 -14.26
CA ARG A 99 -7.53 -0.63 -13.97
C ARG A 99 -7.07 0.84 -13.92
N ILE A 100 -6.03 1.13 -13.17
CA ILE A 100 -5.48 2.50 -13.05
C ILE A 100 -5.04 3.04 -14.42
N TYR A 101 -4.38 2.21 -15.22
CA TYR A 101 -3.98 2.57 -16.59
C TYR A 101 -5.20 2.92 -17.46
N GLU A 102 -6.21 2.04 -17.50
CA GLU A 102 -7.43 2.24 -18.31
C GLU A 102 -8.22 3.48 -17.86
N GLU A 103 -8.37 3.69 -16.54
CA GLU A 103 -9.02 4.88 -15.98
C GLU A 103 -8.28 6.15 -16.38
N THR A 104 -6.93 6.15 -16.30
CA THR A 104 -6.10 7.29 -16.67
C THR A 104 -6.22 7.62 -18.15
N LYS A 105 -6.10 6.61 -19.03
CA LYS A 105 -6.24 6.80 -20.49
C LYS A 105 -7.62 7.29 -20.88
N THR A 106 -8.68 6.74 -20.26
CA THR A 106 -10.05 7.18 -20.50
C THR A 106 -10.23 8.65 -20.14
N LEU A 107 -9.64 9.09 -19.03
CA LEU A 107 -9.69 10.48 -18.60
C LEU A 107 -8.89 11.42 -19.50
N GLU A 108 -7.71 11.01 -19.98
CA GLU A 108 -6.98 11.77 -20.99
C GLU A 108 -7.84 11.97 -22.25
N MET A 109 -8.58 10.95 -22.69
CA MET A 109 -9.49 11.06 -23.84
C MET A 109 -10.67 12.01 -23.57
N ILE A 110 -11.23 11.99 -22.36
CA ILE A 110 -12.36 12.85 -21.97
C ILE A 110 -11.91 14.30 -21.76
N LEU A 111 -10.76 14.54 -21.13
CA LEU A 111 -10.24 15.90 -20.88
C LEU A 111 -9.78 16.60 -22.16
N ASN A 112 -9.50 15.85 -23.22
CA ASN A 112 -9.29 16.38 -24.57
C ASN A 112 -10.61 16.76 -25.27
N SER A 113 -11.76 16.63 -24.60
CA SER A 113 -13.05 17.17 -25.04
C SER A 113 -13.44 18.36 -24.15
N ASP A 114 -13.77 19.50 -24.77
CA ASP A 114 -13.68 20.88 -24.27
C ASP A 114 -14.55 21.30 -23.05
N ASP A 115 -15.09 20.39 -22.23
CA ASP A 115 -16.00 20.77 -21.12
C ASP A 115 -15.27 20.89 -19.76
N ASP A 116 -14.94 22.14 -19.42
CA ASP A 116 -14.18 22.60 -18.25
C ASP A 116 -15.07 22.79 -17.01
N ASP A 117 -15.37 21.71 -16.26
CA ASP A 117 -16.01 21.79 -14.94
C ASP A 117 -14.99 21.48 -13.82
N ASN A 118 -14.48 22.53 -13.17
CA ASN A 118 -13.44 22.44 -12.12
C ASN A 118 -13.90 21.72 -10.83
N GLU A 119 -15.17 21.81 -10.43
CA GLU A 119 -15.63 21.18 -9.17
C GLU A 119 -15.72 19.65 -9.24
N ARG A 120 -15.87 19.07 -10.44
CA ARG A 120 -15.77 17.62 -10.63
C ARG A 120 -14.35 17.12 -10.50
N ARG A 121 -13.34 17.95 -10.77
CA ARG A 121 -11.91 17.55 -10.77
C ARG A 121 -11.41 17.20 -9.37
N ASP A 122 -11.71 18.01 -8.35
CA ASP A 122 -11.21 17.80 -6.97
C ASP A 122 -11.75 16.52 -6.31
N PHE A 123 -13.03 16.19 -6.52
CA PHE A 123 -13.63 14.96 -5.98
C PHE A 123 -13.17 13.70 -6.72
N ILE A 124 -12.89 13.82 -8.03
CA ILE A 124 -12.30 12.76 -8.84
C ILE A 124 -10.84 12.51 -8.41
N ASP A 125 -10.09 13.57 -8.07
CA ASP A 125 -8.69 13.49 -7.68
C ASP A 125 -8.48 12.71 -6.36
N PHE A 126 -9.41 12.86 -5.42
CA PHE A 126 -9.30 12.19 -4.12
C PHE A 126 -9.55 10.67 -4.17
N ARG A 127 -10.57 10.22 -4.91
CA ARG A 127 -10.82 8.76 -5.08
C ARG A 127 -9.71 8.08 -5.88
N LYS A 128 -9.12 8.81 -6.83
CA LYS A 128 -7.95 8.34 -7.59
C LYS A 128 -6.77 8.08 -6.68
N PHE A 129 -6.47 9.04 -5.81
CA PHE A 129 -5.37 8.92 -4.86
C PHE A 129 -5.46 7.64 -4.02
N ASP A 130 -6.63 7.34 -3.43
CA ASP A 130 -6.82 6.10 -2.65
C ASP A 130 -6.68 4.83 -3.52
N SER A 131 -7.25 4.81 -4.73
CA SER A 131 -7.10 3.71 -5.68
C SER A 131 -5.61 3.45 -6.03
N TYR A 132 -4.82 4.53 -6.20
CA TYR A 132 -3.40 4.44 -6.48
C TYR A 132 -2.63 3.86 -5.30
N LEU A 133 -2.89 4.34 -4.08
CA LEU A 133 -2.22 3.84 -2.89
C LEU A 133 -2.51 2.35 -2.66
N ASN A 134 -3.73 1.88 -2.93
CA ASN A 134 -4.07 0.46 -2.87
C ASN A 134 -3.23 -0.39 -3.83
N ALA A 135 -3.13 0.03 -5.10
CA ALA A 135 -2.30 -0.68 -6.07
C ALA A 135 -0.81 -0.63 -5.71
N PHE A 136 -0.33 0.49 -5.15
CA PHE A 136 1.05 0.65 -4.73
C PHE A 136 1.39 -0.21 -3.52
N GLU A 137 0.53 -0.30 -2.51
CA GLU A 137 0.73 -1.19 -1.36
C GLU A 137 0.85 -2.66 -1.82
N GLN A 138 -0.07 -3.11 -2.67
CA GLN A 138 -0.04 -4.47 -3.22
C GLN A 138 1.25 -4.71 -4.02
N PHE A 139 1.62 -3.77 -4.89
CA PHE A 139 2.83 -3.88 -5.69
C PHE A 139 4.10 -3.92 -4.85
N LEU A 140 4.20 -3.07 -3.82
CA LEU A 140 5.36 -3.03 -2.94
C LEU A 140 5.47 -4.32 -2.12
N THR A 141 4.33 -4.90 -1.73
CA THR A 141 4.28 -6.22 -1.08
C THR A 141 4.74 -7.33 -2.03
N ASP A 142 4.20 -7.38 -3.25
CA ASP A 142 4.62 -8.33 -4.27
C ASP A 142 6.10 -8.17 -4.64
N TYR A 143 6.60 -6.93 -4.69
CA TYR A 143 7.99 -6.60 -4.92
C TYR A 143 8.87 -7.26 -3.85
N LEU A 144 8.53 -7.13 -2.57
CA LEU A 144 9.28 -7.76 -1.49
C LEU A 144 9.29 -9.29 -1.61
N ILE A 145 8.13 -9.89 -1.92
CA ILE A 145 8.00 -11.35 -2.09
C ILE A 145 8.89 -11.83 -3.24
N ILE A 146 8.73 -11.25 -4.44
CA ILE A 146 9.48 -11.66 -5.64
C ILE A 146 10.98 -11.39 -5.47
N SER A 147 11.36 -10.27 -4.87
CA SER A 147 12.77 -9.93 -4.67
C SER A 147 13.45 -10.85 -3.66
N LYS A 148 12.73 -11.30 -2.61
CA LYS A 148 13.19 -12.32 -1.66
C LYS A 148 13.33 -13.68 -2.33
N ASP A 149 12.33 -14.11 -3.09
CA ASP A 149 12.34 -15.37 -3.85
C ASP A 149 13.53 -15.43 -4.83
N LEU A 150 13.81 -14.32 -5.52
CA LEU A 150 14.92 -14.20 -6.46
C LEU A 150 16.28 -13.96 -5.79
N ARG A 151 16.31 -13.68 -4.48
CA ARG A 151 17.50 -13.33 -3.69
C ARG A 151 18.24 -12.11 -4.23
N VAL A 152 17.49 -11.09 -4.65
CA VAL A 152 18.01 -9.82 -5.19
C VAL A 152 17.72 -8.61 -4.30
N LEU A 153 16.97 -8.82 -3.21
CA LEU A 153 16.59 -7.76 -2.29
C LEU A 153 17.78 -7.32 -1.42
N SER A 154 18.16 -6.04 -1.50
CA SER A 154 19.12 -5.44 -0.57
C SER A 154 18.41 -4.97 0.70
N SER A 155 19.10 -5.00 1.84
CA SER A 155 18.54 -4.56 3.14
C SER A 155 18.11 -3.09 3.14
N LYS A 156 18.86 -2.24 2.42
CA LYS A 156 18.53 -0.82 2.27
C LYS A 156 17.21 -0.65 1.52
N LEU A 157 17.07 -1.30 0.36
CA LEU A 157 15.86 -1.21 -0.46
C LEU A 157 14.66 -1.88 0.22
N GLU A 158 14.88 -2.98 0.95
CA GLU A 158 13.85 -3.57 1.81
C GLU A 158 13.32 -2.56 2.83
N GLY A 159 14.22 -1.81 3.48
CA GLY A 159 13.85 -0.74 4.40
C GLY A 159 13.01 0.33 3.73
N GLU A 160 13.47 0.88 2.60
CA GLU A 160 12.74 1.93 1.86
C GLU A 160 11.35 1.47 1.42
N VAL A 161 11.23 0.26 0.88
CA VAL A 161 9.94 -0.32 0.45
C VAL A 161 8.99 -0.50 1.64
N LYS A 162 9.49 -1.04 2.77
CA LYS A 162 8.68 -1.20 3.98
C LYS A 162 8.26 0.14 4.58
N GLN A 163 9.11 1.16 4.52
CA GLN A 163 8.75 2.50 4.95
C GLN A 163 7.59 3.05 4.11
N SER A 164 7.64 2.92 2.78
CA SER A 164 6.54 3.31 1.90
C SER A 164 5.24 2.55 2.20
N ILE A 165 5.31 1.23 2.44
CA ILE A 165 4.14 0.44 2.85
C ILE A 165 3.55 0.98 4.16
N ALA A 166 4.39 1.24 5.17
CA ALA A 166 3.93 1.76 6.45
C ALA A 166 3.25 3.13 6.32
N ILE A 167 3.77 4.03 5.47
CA ILE A 167 3.15 5.33 5.19
C ILE A 167 1.77 5.15 4.57
N ILE A 168 1.65 4.28 3.57
CA ILE A 168 0.37 3.99 2.90
C ILE A 168 -0.63 3.40 3.91
N LYS A 169 -0.23 2.38 4.67
CA LYS A 169 -1.09 1.73 5.67
C LYS A 169 -1.56 2.72 6.73
N LEU A 170 -0.67 3.60 7.21
CA LEU A 170 -1.01 4.61 8.20
C LEU A 170 -2.04 5.60 7.66
N TYR A 171 -1.88 6.08 6.43
CA TYR A 171 -2.87 6.93 5.78
C TYR A 171 -4.22 6.22 5.66
N LYS A 172 -4.23 4.99 5.12
CA LYS A 172 -5.45 4.21 4.90
C LYS A 172 -6.17 3.93 6.21
N LEU A 173 -5.46 3.59 7.28
CA LEU A 173 -6.03 3.32 8.59
C LEU A 173 -6.84 4.52 9.11
N PHE A 174 -6.23 5.70 9.20
CA PHE A 174 -6.91 6.89 9.70
C PHE A 174 -8.01 7.37 8.75
N TYR A 175 -7.78 7.24 7.44
CA TYR A 175 -8.76 7.61 6.43
C TYR A 175 -10.02 6.74 6.49
N LYS A 176 -9.87 5.41 6.64
CA LYS A 176 -10.97 4.44 6.79
C LYS A 176 -11.91 4.81 7.92
N TYR A 177 -11.37 5.28 9.05
CA TYR A 177 -12.15 5.68 10.22
C TYR A 177 -12.50 7.17 10.28
N CYS A 178 -12.50 7.85 9.12
CA CYS A 178 -12.92 9.25 8.95
C CYS A 178 -12.06 10.31 9.66
N PHE A 179 -10.81 9.99 9.99
CA PHE A 179 -9.81 10.96 10.42
C PHE A 179 -9.05 11.49 9.21
N TRP A 180 -9.74 12.25 8.35
CA TRP A 180 -9.23 12.62 7.03
C TRP A 180 -8.08 13.63 7.11
N ASP A 181 -8.19 14.63 7.96
CA ASP A 181 -7.14 15.65 8.10
C ASP A 181 -5.92 15.06 8.80
N ILE A 182 -6.13 14.20 9.79
CA ILE A 182 -5.02 13.44 10.40
C ILE A 182 -4.37 12.50 9.40
N ALA A 183 -5.14 11.75 8.60
CA ALA A 183 -4.58 10.88 7.57
C ALA A 183 -3.67 11.66 6.61
N LYS A 184 -4.10 12.84 6.15
CA LYS A 184 -3.29 13.73 5.29
C LYS A 184 -2.02 14.17 5.99
N ILE A 185 -2.09 14.61 7.25
CA ILE A 185 -0.90 15.00 8.03
C ILE A 185 0.07 13.82 8.16
N LEU A 186 -0.43 12.64 8.54
CA LEU A 186 0.40 11.45 8.72
C LEU A 186 1.05 11.00 7.41
N PHE A 187 0.36 11.12 6.28
CA PHE A 187 0.95 10.85 4.97
C PHE A 187 2.03 11.88 4.62
N ALA A 188 1.73 13.17 4.80
CA ALA A 188 2.62 14.27 4.48
C ALA A 188 3.96 14.22 5.26
N PHE A 189 3.88 13.81 6.52
CA PHE A 189 5.04 13.63 7.39
C PHE A 189 5.50 12.18 7.50
N GLY A 190 4.93 11.27 6.71
CA GLY A 190 5.14 9.83 6.83
C GLY A 190 6.60 9.43 6.78
N LYS A 191 7.38 10.06 5.89
CA LYS A 191 8.83 9.83 5.82
C LYS A 191 9.52 10.17 7.13
N PHE A 192 9.16 11.27 7.80
CA PHE A 192 9.77 11.66 9.07
C PHE A 192 9.29 10.84 10.27
N ILE A 193 8.06 10.32 10.20
CA ILE A 193 7.48 9.43 11.22
C ILE A 193 8.15 8.06 11.15
N VAL A 194 8.31 7.53 9.94
CA VAL A 194 8.71 6.15 9.71
C VAL A 194 10.22 5.98 9.54
N HIS A 195 10.96 6.97 9.02
CA HIS A 195 12.43 6.89 8.86
C HIS A 195 13.21 6.64 10.18
N PRO A 196 12.85 7.21 11.34
CA PRO A 196 13.54 6.92 12.60
C PRO A 196 13.37 5.47 13.06
N VAL A 197 12.34 4.78 12.54
CA VAL A 197 12.09 3.37 12.80
C VAL A 197 13.11 2.57 11.98
N ASN A 198 14.18 2.08 12.62
CA ASN A 198 15.19 1.23 11.97
C ASN A 198 14.50 0.03 11.26
N THR A 199 15.15 -0.57 10.26
CA THR A 199 14.62 -1.69 9.46
C THR A 199 14.23 -2.91 10.31
N SER A 200 14.76 -3.07 11.53
CA SER A 200 14.34 -4.10 12.48
C SER A 200 13.01 -3.79 13.19
N ASN A 201 12.68 -2.51 13.30
CA ASN A 201 11.50 -2.02 14.03
C ASN A 201 10.35 -1.69 13.08
N ILE A 202 10.61 -1.56 11.77
CA ILE A 202 9.57 -1.23 10.79
C ILE A 202 8.54 -2.34 10.64
N ASP A 203 8.96 -3.61 10.73
CA ASP A 203 8.05 -4.74 10.71
C ASP A 203 7.12 -4.74 11.93
N ILE A 204 7.65 -4.37 13.10
CA ILE A 204 6.86 -4.21 14.34
C ILE A 204 5.87 -3.06 14.20
N PHE A 205 6.29 -1.96 13.59
CA PHE A 205 5.42 -0.80 13.36
C PHE A 205 4.29 -1.12 12.37
N ILE A 206 4.59 -1.78 11.25
CA ILE A 206 3.58 -2.25 10.29
C ILE A 206 2.60 -3.19 10.98
N LYS A 207 3.11 -4.18 11.72
CA LYS A 207 2.26 -5.10 12.48
C LYS A 207 1.35 -4.37 13.46
N ASN A 208 1.89 -3.39 14.19
CA ASN A 208 1.09 -2.58 15.12
C ASN A 208 -0.01 -1.78 14.40
N ILE A 209 0.22 -1.32 13.17
CA ILE A 209 -0.84 -0.70 12.35
C ILE A 209 -1.93 -1.73 12.01
N ASP A 210 -1.54 -2.93 11.55
CA ASP A 210 -2.48 -3.99 11.21
C ASP A 210 -3.28 -4.47 12.44
N ASP A 211 -2.63 -4.63 13.60
CA ASP A 211 -3.26 -5.00 14.87
C ASP A 211 -4.28 -3.93 15.31
N VAL A 212 -3.93 -2.64 15.19
CA VAL A 212 -4.86 -1.52 15.48
C VAL A 212 -6.05 -1.54 14.52
N GLU A 213 -5.84 -1.83 13.23
CA GLU A 213 -6.92 -1.94 12.26
C GLU A 213 -7.91 -3.05 12.67
N GLU A 214 -7.41 -4.25 12.98
CA GLU A 214 -8.22 -5.41 13.35
C GLU A 214 -9.02 -5.19 14.64
N ILE A 215 -8.39 -4.59 15.66
CA ILE A 215 -9.06 -4.25 16.92
C ILE A 215 -10.15 -3.21 16.68
N THR A 216 -9.84 -2.17 15.89
CA THR A 216 -10.81 -1.11 15.59
C THR A 216 -12.00 -1.68 14.79
N ASP A 217 -11.77 -2.50 13.77
CA ASP A 217 -12.83 -3.16 13.00
C ASP A 217 -13.71 -4.02 13.91
N SER A 218 -13.09 -4.77 14.83
CA SER A 218 -13.79 -5.61 15.80
C SER A 218 -14.68 -4.79 16.74
N ASN A 219 -14.22 -3.60 17.15
CA ASN A 219 -14.99 -2.68 17.99
C ASN A 219 -16.16 -2.03 17.23
N PHE A 220 -16.04 -1.81 15.92
CA PHE A 220 -17.09 -1.23 15.09
C PHE A 220 -18.19 -2.23 14.72
N LYS A 221 -17.83 -3.50 14.53
CA LYS A 221 -18.71 -4.57 14.04
C LYS A 221 -20.06 -4.69 14.79
N PRO A 222 -20.15 -4.57 16.13
CA PRO A 222 -21.42 -4.61 16.83
C PRO A 222 -22.36 -3.46 16.42
N TYR A 223 -21.83 -2.25 16.26
CA TYR A 223 -22.61 -1.05 15.90
C TYR A 223 -23.10 -1.10 14.46
N GLU A 224 -22.31 -1.67 13.54
CA GLU A 224 -22.75 -1.91 12.16
C GLU A 224 -23.92 -2.91 12.10
N GLN A 225 -23.95 -3.89 13.01
CA GLN A 225 -24.99 -4.91 13.06
C GLN A 225 -26.28 -4.44 13.75
N THR A 226 -26.15 -3.64 14.82
CA THR A 226 -27.31 -3.15 15.58
C THR A 226 -27.88 -1.84 15.04
N GLY A 227 -27.08 -1.08 14.28
CA GLY A 227 -27.43 0.29 13.86
C GLY A 227 -27.34 1.31 15.00
N ASP A 228 -26.76 0.93 16.14
CA ASP A 228 -26.55 1.82 17.27
C ASP A 228 -25.49 2.88 16.94
N LYS A 229 -25.52 3.99 17.70
CA LYS A 229 -24.51 5.03 17.57
C LYS A 229 -23.15 4.49 17.98
N ILE A 230 -22.13 4.75 17.16
CA ILE A 230 -20.75 4.38 17.46
C ILE A 230 -20.27 5.16 18.69
N HIS A 231 -19.73 4.43 19.66
CA HIS A 231 -19.21 4.99 20.90
C HIS A 231 -17.73 5.41 20.78
N ASN A 232 -17.29 6.21 21.75
CA ASN A 232 -15.94 6.78 21.78
C ASN A 232 -14.83 5.72 21.94
N ASP A 233 -15.12 4.64 22.65
CA ASP A 233 -14.22 3.52 22.94
C ASP A 233 -13.77 2.76 21.69
N CYS A 234 -14.59 2.79 20.62
CA CYS A 234 -14.23 2.19 19.34
C CYS A 234 -12.93 2.75 18.75
N PHE A 235 -12.55 3.97 19.13
CA PHE A 235 -11.41 4.69 18.57
C PHE A 235 -10.14 4.63 19.45
N ASP A 236 -10.19 3.94 20.59
CA ASP A 236 -9.14 4.00 21.62
C ASP A 236 -7.75 3.67 21.08
N GLU A 237 -7.65 2.57 20.32
CA GLU A 237 -6.38 2.13 19.74
C GLU A 237 -5.84 3.10 18.68
N LEU A 238 -6.70 3.79 17.94
CA LEU A 238 -6.28 4.84 16.99
C LEU A 238 -5.68 6.03 17.74
N PHE A 239 -6.29 6.47 18.83
CA PHE A 239 -5.77 7.55 19.66
C PHE A 239 -4.43 7.16 20.31
N VAL A 240 -4.32 5.93 20.83
CA VAL A 240 -3.06 5.41 21.39
C VAL A 240 -1.96 5.36 20.33
N LEU A 241 -2.27 4.90 19.11
CA LEU A 241 -1.32 4.89 18.00
C LEU A 241 -0.88 6.31 17.62
N LEU A 242 -1.82 7.24 17.51
CA LEU A 242 -1.53 8.63 17.18
C LEU A 242 -0.64 9.28 18.24
N GLN A 243 -0.93 9.05 19.53
CA GLN A 243 -0.12 9.54 20.63
C GLN A 243 1.33 9.03 20.52
N LYS A 244 1.53 7.72 20.34
CA LYS A 244 2.86 7.14 20.12
C LYS A 244 3.60 7.80 18.96
N ILE A 245 2.90 8.05 17.84
CA ILE A 245 3.49 8.73 16.67
C ILE A 245 3.95 10.15 17.03
N THR A 246 3.11 10.89 17.76
CA THR A 246 3.46 12.26 18.15
C THR A 246 4.60 12.32 19.15
N GLU A 247 4.71 11.34 20.04
CA GLU A 247 5.82 11.23 21.01
C GLU A 247 7.16 10.89 20.32
N ILE A 248 7.14 10.12 19.22
CA ILE A 248 8.35 9.79 18.46
C ILE A 248 9.03 11.07 17.90
N ARG A 249 8.25 12.07 17.51
CA ARG A 249 8.75 13.35 16.95
C ARG A 249 7.84 14.54 17.27
N PRO A 250 7.87 15.07 18.50
CA PRO A 250 7.05 16.25 18.86
C PRO A 250 7.37 17.47 17.99
N ASN A 251 8.63 17.62 17.58
CA ASN A 251 9.09 18.75 16.78
C ASN A 251 8.66 18.72 15.30
N VAL A 252 8.24 17.56 14.77
CA VAL A 252 7.83 17.45 13.35
C VAL A 252 6.55 18.24 13.10
N PHE A 253 5.64 18.26 14.08
CA PHE A 253 4.37 18.96 13.98
C PHE A 253 4.49 20.41 14.44
N ASN A 254 5.29 20.69 15.48
CA ASN A 254 5.46 22.03 16.07
C ASN A 254 6.13 23.07 15.18
N GLY A 255 6.92 22.65 14.18
CA GLY A 255 7.57 23.55 13.24
C GLY A 255 6.75 23.90 12.00
N THR A 256 5.49 23.45 11.92
CA THR A 256 4.70 23.51 10.69
C THR A 256 3.34 24.15 10.92
N LYS A 257 2.66 24.55 9.85
CA LYS A 257 1.27 25.05 9.93
C LYS A 257 0.25 23.95 10.29
N TYR A 258 0.67 22.68 10.38
CA TYR A 258 -0.20 21.54 10.61
C TYR A 258 -0.21 21.19 12.10
N SER A 259 -1.31 21.56 12.77
CA SER A 259 -1.55 21.17 14.16
C SER A 259 -2.35 19.87 14.22
N ILE A 260 -1.79 18.84 14.85
CA ILE A 260 -2.50 17.58 15.16
C ILE A 260 -3.78 17.88 15.93
N LYS A 261 -3.73 18.84 16.86
CA LYS A 261 -4.86 19.27 17.67
C LYS A 261 -6.00 19.83 16.80
N ALA A 262 -5.67 20.76 15.90
CA ALA A 262 -6.66 21.39 15.02
C ALA A 262 -7.25 20.39 14.01
N ALA A 263 -6.43 19.47 13.49
CA ALA A 263 -6.89 18.41 12.59
C ALA A 263 -7.82 17.41 13.31
N LEU A 264 -7.47 16.98 14.52
CA LEU A 264 -8.34 16.14 15.35
C LEU A 264 -9.66 16.83 15.68
N GLU A 265 -9.64 18.11 16.01
CA GLU A 265 -10.85 18.90 16.24
C GLU A 265 -11.77 18.91 15.01
N GLY A 266 -11.21 19.18 13.82
CA GLY A 266 -11.95 19.13 12.56
C GLY A 266 -12.56 17.76 12.27
N ASP A 267 -11.74 16.71 12.36
CA ASP A 267 -12.16 15.33 12.13
C ASP A 267 -13.26 14.91 13.13
N ILE A 268 -13.10 15.19 14.43
CA ILE A 268 -14.09 14.82 15.46
C ILE A 268 -15.40 15.58 15.30
N ILE A 269 -15.36 16.88 15.01
CA ILE A 269 -16.58 17.67 14.72
C ILE A 269 -17.31 17.07 13.53
N PHE A 270 -16.58 16.76 12.45
CA PHE A 270 -17.15 16.18 11.26
C PHE A 270 -17.77 14.80 11.52
N MET A 271 -17.07 13.91 12.23
CA MET A 271 -17.56 12.57 12.57
C MET A 271 -18.82 12.65 13.45
N ASN A 272 -18.80 13.47 14.51
CA ASN A 272 -19.94 13.63 15.42
C ASN A 272 -21.16 14.18 14.66
N TRP A 273 -20.95 15.09 13.70
CA TRP A 273 -22.02 15.65 12.87
C TRP A 273 -22.56 14.65 11.85
N ARG A 274 -21.69 14.01 11.07
CA ARG A 274 -22.08 13.22 9.88
C ARG A 274 -22.39 11.76 10.21
N MET A 275 -21.65 11.15 11.14
CA MET A 275 -21.81 9.74 11.52
C MET A 275 -22.65 9.55 12.78
N GLY A 276 -23.11 10.63 13.41
CA GLY A 276 -23.87 10.56 14.66
C GLY A 276 -23.10 9.91 15.81
N THR A 277 -21.77 9.92 15.74
CA THR A 277 -20.86 9.41 16.77
C THR A 277 -20.91 10.29 18.02
N ARG A 278 -20.34 9.79 19.12
CA ARG A 278 -20.17 10.54 20.37
C ARG A 278 -18.71 10.52 20.82
N ILE A 279 -17.81 10.92 19.94
CA ILE A 279 -16.39 11.02 20.27
C ILE A 279 -16.21 12.22 21.20
N ASN A 280 -15.53 11.99 22.32
CA ASN A 280 -15.33 13.01 23.35
C ASN A 280 -14.22 13.98 22.94
N MET A 281 -14.54 15.28 22.84
CA MET A 281 -13.57 16.33 22.52
C MET A 281 -12.44 16.45 23.54
N SER A 282 -12.63 16.01 24.79
CA SER A 282 -11.56 16.07 25.81
C SER A 282 -10.34 15.21 25.45
N ARG A 283 -10.47 14.24 24.54
CA ARG A 283 -9.34 13.43 24.04
C ARG A 283 -8.30 14.26 23.29
N ILE A 284 -8.70 15.42 22.79
CA ILE A 284 -7.80 16.34 22.11
C ILE A 284 -6.80 16.95 23.11
N GLU A 285 -7.16 17.04 24.40
CA GLU A 285 -6.31 17.59 25.46
C GLU A 285 -5.10 16.69 25.77
N ASP A 286 -5.16 15.41 25.40
CA ASP A 286 -4.05 14.45 25.55
C ASP A 286 -2.88 14.78 24.60
N PHE A 287 -3.13 15.58 23.55
CA PHE A 287 -2.12 16.03 22.58
C PHE A 287 -1.57 17.42 22.97
N ASN A 288 -0.79 17.48 24.05
CA ASN A 288 -0.03 18.67 24.45
C ASN A 288 1.26 18.78 23.60
N ILE A 289 1.11 19.27 22.38
CA ILE A 289 2.19 19.44 21.40
C ILE A 289 2.29 20.92 21.04
#